data_AF-C1MK39-F1
#
_entry.id   AF-C1MK39-F1
#
_cell.length_a   1.000
_cell.length_b   1.000
_cell.length_c   1.000
_cell.angle_alpha   90.00
_cell.angle_beta   90.00
_cell.angle_gamma   90.00
#
_symmetry.space_group_name_H-M   'P 1'
#
loop_
_entity.id
_entity.type
_entity.pdbx_description
1 polymer ?
#
loop_
_entity_poly.entity_id
_entity_poly.type
_entity_poly.pdbx_seq_one_letter_code
_entity_poly.pdbx_strand_id
1 'polypeptide(L)'
;MPATGIDDAEAINYKYFDPPTLEFLIPERGPAGGGTTVHIHGLKFKDTRHLSCKLRNIHVQAAFISEREIVCLTPSCTLGNVAVDISLNRRDFSGRYAEFKYLL
;
A
#
# COMPACT_ATOMS: atom_id res chain seq x y z
N MET A 1 39.27 30.07 -11.59
CA MET A 1 38.10 29.57 -10.83
C MET A 1 36.98 30.59 -10.96
N PRO A 2 35.68 30.20 -10.98
CA PRO A 2 35.11 28.86 -10.95
C PRO A 2 34.26 28.49 -12.19
N ALA A 3 33.96 27.19 -12.28
CA ALA A 3 33.08 26.55 -13.24
C ALA A 3 31.61 26.60 -12.77
N THR A 4 30.67 26.51 -13.71
CA THR A 4 29.29 26.11 -13.43
C THR A 4 28.92 24.98 -14.37
N GLY A 5 29.12 23.74 -13.91
CA GLY A 5 28.29 22.62 -14.32
C GLY A 5 26.97 22.77 -13.57
N ILE A 6 25.88 22.90 -14.32
CA ILE A 6 24.54 22.79 -13.76
C ILE A 6 24.11 21.39 -14.18
N ASP A 7 24.30 20.47 -13.26
CA ASP A 7 23.78 19.11 -13.35
C ASP A 7 22.25 19.20 -13.40
N ASP A 8 21.65 18.56 -14.39
CA ASP A 8 20.20 18.41 -14.54
C ASP A 8 19.64 17.64 -13.32
N ALA A 9 19.42 18.36 -12.23
CA ALA A 9 18.71 17.86 -11.07
C ALA A 9 17.24 17.72 -11.47
N GLU A 10 16.88 16.52 -11.94
CA GLU A 10 15.49 16.07 -12.06
C GLU A 10 14.79 16.42 -10.73
N ALA A 11 13.94 17.44 -10.76
CA ALA A 11 13.29 17.94 -9.56
C ALA A 11 12.44 16.81 -8.96
N ILE A 12 12.92 16.19 -7.88
CA ILE A 12 12.14 15.17 -7.18
C ILE A 12 11.00 15.89 -6.47
N ASN A 13 9.83 15.88 -7.12
CA ASN A 13 8.62 16.44 -6.55
C ASN A 13 8.10 15.53 -5.43
N TYR A 14 8.57 15.75 -4.21
CA TYR A 14 8.03 15.09 -3.02
C TYR A 14 6.67 15.67 -2.68
N LYS A 15 5.60 14.97 -3.07
CA LYS A 15 4.24 15.35 -2.68
C LYS A 15 3.96 14.77 -1.29
N TYR A 16 3.99 15.63 -0.28
CA TYR A 16 3.60 15.26 1.07
C TYR A 16 2.07 15.15 1.14
N PHE A 17 1.58 14.01 1.58
CA PHE A 17 0.16 13.77 1.81
C PHE A 17 -0.06 13.51 3.30
N ASP A 18 -1.25 13.85 3.78
CA ASP A 18 -1.71 13.27 5.03
C ASP A 18 -1.65 11.73 4.94
N PRO A 19 -1.25 11.04 6.03
CA PRO A 19 -1.23 9.58 6.02
C PRO A 19 -2.64 9.04 5.75
N PRO A 20 -2.76 7.97 4.94
CA PRO A 20 -4.04 7.30 4.75
C PRO A 20 -4.49 6.65 6.06
N THR A 21 -5.78 6.43 6.24
CA THR A 21 -6.31 5.66 7.37
C THR A 21 -6.93 4.39 6.84
N LEU A 22 -6.46 3.22 7.30
CA LEU A 22 -7.11 1.93 7.06
C LEU A 22 -8.16 1.70 8.16
N GLU A 23 -9.41 1.43 7.76
CA GLU A 23 -10.50 1.09 8.69
C GLU A 23 -10.79 -0.41 8.73
N PHE A 24 -11.05 -1.03 7.58
CA PHE A 24 -11.30 -2.47 7.47
C PHE A 24 -11.00 -2.99 6.05
N LEU A 25 -11.00 -4.32 5.89
CA LEU A 25 -10.81 -4.98 4.61
C LEU A 25 -11.75 -6.17 4.45
N ILE A 26 -12.14 -6.48 3.21
CA ILE A 26 -13.04 -7.59 2.88
C ILE A 26 -12.55 -8.28 1.59
N PRO A 27 -12.42 -9.61 1.56
CA PRO A 27 -12.55 -10.53 2.70
C PRO A 27 -11.37 -10.43 3.68
N GLU A 28 -11.60 -10.79 4.94
CA GLU A 28 -10.58 -10.85 6.01
C GLU A 28 -9.70 -12.11 5.99
N ARG A 29 -9.93 -13.00 5.03
CA ARG A 29 -9.29 -14.32 4.96
C ARG A 29 -9.24 -14.86 3.53
N GLY A 30 -8.26 -15.71 3.25
CA GLY A 30 -8.08 -16.36 1.95
C GLY A 30 -6.94 -17.37 1.92
N PRO A 31 -6.72 -18.05 0.78
CA PRO A 31 -5.72 -19.11 0.65
C PRO A 31 -4.28 -18.60 0.78
N ALA A 32 -3.42 -19.42 1.42
CA ALA A 32 -1.96 -19.23 1.51
C ALA A 32 -1.29 -19.11 0.14
N GLY A 33 -1.90 -19.67 -0.91
CA GLY A 33 -1.46 -19.51 -2.30
C GLY A 33 -1.55 -18.06 -2.82
N GLY A 34 -2.24 -17.16 -2.12
CA GLY A 34 -2.47 -15.78 -2.58
C GLY A 34 -3.59 -15.71 -3.61
N GLY A 35 -3.65 -14.59 -4.35
CA GLY A 35 -4.65 -14.38 -5.40
C GLY A 35 -6.02 -13.95 -4.89
N THR A 36 -6.16 -13.62 -3.60
CA THR A 36 -7.41 -13.08 -3.07
C THR A 36 -7.50 -11.60 -3.40
N THR A 37 -8.57 -11.19 -4.09
CA THR A 37 -8.88 -9.77 -4.27
C THR A 37 -9.48 -9.22 -2.97
N VAL A 38 -8.77 -8.30 -2.33
CA VAL A 38 -9.16 -7.66 -1.08
C VAL A 38 -9.53 -6.22 -1.35
N HIS A 39 -10.75 -5.85 -0.98
CA HIS A 39 -11.24 -4.48 -0.93
C HIS A 39 -10.86 -3.88 0.41
N ILE A 40 -10.17 -2.75 0.39
CA ILE A 40 -9.70 -2.06 1.59
C ILE A 40 -10.41 -0.72 1.67
N HIS A 41 -11.10 -0.52 2.79
CA HIS A 41 -11.87 0.67 3.07
C HIS A 41 -11.15 1.55 4.08
N GLY A 42 -11.26 2.86 3.87
CA GLY A 42 -10.57 3.82 4.69
C GLY A 42 -10.79 5.26 4.27
N LEU A 43 -9.81 6.11 4.56
CA LEU A 43 -9.85 7.54 4.29
C LEU A 43 -8.52 8.01 3.72
N LYS A 44 -8.59 9.08 2.92
CA LYS A 44 -7.45 9.81 2.37
C LYS A 44 -6.56 8.96 1.46
N PHE A 45 -7.11 7.94 0.80
CA PHE A 45 -6.40 7.27 -0.28
C PHE A 45 -6.18 8.24 -1.44
N LYS A 46 -5.07 8.08 -2.14
CA LYS A 46 -4.70 8.91 -3.28
C LYS A 46 -4.22 8.03 -4.41
N ASP A 47 -4.61 8.41 -5.62
CA ASP A 47 -4.12 7.78 -6.84
C ASP A 47 -2.66 8.20 -7.06
N THR A 48 -1.73 7.34 -6.63
CA THR A 48 -0.30 7.51 -6.83
C THR A 48 0.26 6.25 -7.46
N ARG A 49 1.34 6.40 -8.25
CA ARG A 49 2.06 5.25 -8.84
C ARG A 49 2.69 4.32 -7.79
N HIS A 50 2.73 4.76 -6.53
CA HIS A 50 3.35 4.06 -5.41
C HIS A 50 2.34 3.55 -4.39
N LEU A 51 1.04 3.76 -4.64
CA LEU A 51 -0.04 3.22 -3.82
C LEU A 51 0.10 1.70 -3.75
N SER A 52 0.25 1.18 -2.53
CA SER A 52 0.51 -0.23 -2.28
C SER A 52 -0.05 -0.70 -0.96
N CYS A 53 -0.44 -1.97 -0.93
CA CYS A 53 -0.71 -2.70 0.30
C CYS A 53 0.53 -3.47 0.71
N LYS A 54 0.87 -3.39 1.99
CA LYS A 54 1.92 -4.18 2.60
C LYS A 54 1.27 -5.29 3.41
N LEU A 55 1.50 -6.53 3.00
CA LEU A 55 1.10 -7.72 3.74
C LEU A 55 2.36 -8.34 4.32
N ARG A 56 2.52 -8.28 5.65
CA ARG A 56 3.77 -8.63 6.35
C ARG A 56 4.97 -7.83 5.83
N ASN A 57 5.78 -8.39 4.94
CA ASN A 57 6.96 -7.73 4.35
C ASN A 57 6.94 -7.72 2.81
N ILE A 58 5.76 -8.00 2.22
CA ILE A 58 5.56 -8.03 0.77
C ILE A 58 4.67 -6.84 0.40
N HIS A 59 5.14 -6.04 -0.56
CA HIS A 59 4.38 -4.93 -1.12
C HIS A 59 3.70 -5.38 -2.41
N VAL A 60 2.39 -5.19 -2.49
CA VAL A 60 1.60 -5.38 -3.71
C VAL A 60 1.04 -4.04 -4.15
N GLN A 61 1.06 -3.78 -5.44
CA GLN A 61 0.47 -2.56 -6.00
C GLN A 61 -1.04 -2.58 -5.78
N ALA A 62 -1.61 -1.48 -5.29
CA ALA A 62 -3.05 -1.35 -5.17
C ALA A 62 -3.64 -0.70 -6.42
N ALA A 63 -4.85 -1.09 -6.76
CA ALA A 63 -5.70 -0.36 -7.68
C ALA A 63 -6.49 0.70 -6.89
N PHE A 64 -6.38 1.96 -7.31
CA PHE A 64 -7.15 3.05 -6.73
C PHE A 64 -8.60 3.00 -7.26
N ILE A 65 -9.58 3.00 -6.34
CA ILE A 65 -11.01 3.11 -6.69
C ILE A 65 -11.53 4.49 -6.32
N SER A 66 -11.27 4.92 -5.09
CA SER A 66 -11.65 6.25 -4.59
C SER A 66 -10.77 6.65 -3.40
N GLU A 67 -10.98 7.86 -2.87
CA GLU A 67 -10.31 8.30 -1.64
C GLU A 67 -10.69 7.46 -0.39
N ARG A 68 -11.68 6.57 -0.53
CA ARG A 68 -12.20 5.70 0.54
C ARG A 68 -12.09 4.20 0.26
N GLU A 69 -11.64 3.82 -0.93
CA GLU A 69 -11.51 2.41 -1.32
C GLU A 69 -10.33 2.18 -2.25
N ILE A 70 -9.57 1.12 -1.98
CA ILE A 70 -8.54 0.58 -2.87
C ILE A 70 -8.68 -0.94 -2.93
N VAL A 71 -8.14 -1.54 -3.98
CA VAL A 71 -8.15 -3.00 -4.17
C VAL A 71 -6.74 -3.54 -4.26
N CYS A 72 -6.48 -4.64 -3.57
CA CYS A 72 -5.19 -5.33 -3.59
C CYS A 72 -5.35 -6.83 -3.82
N LEU A 73 -4.41 -7.42 -4.56
CA LEU A 73 -4.32 -8.87 -4.71
C LEU A 73 -3.34 -9.42 -3.68
N THR A 74 -3.77 -10.38 -2.87
CA THR A 74 -2.89 -10.97 -1.84
C THR A 74 -1.75 -11.75 -2.49
N PRO A 75 -0.50 -11.59 -2.02
CA PRO A 75 0.60 -12.45 -2.44
C PRO A 75 0.47 -13.83 -1.76
N SER A 76 1.19 -14.83 -2.27
CA SER A 76 1.34 -16.09 -1.53
C SER A 76 2.09 -15.83 -0.22
N CYS A 77 1.60 -16.42 0.87
CA CYS A 77 2.17 -16.23 2.20
C CYS A 77 1.98 -17.46 3.08
N THR A 78 2.71 -17.54 4.19
CA THR A 78 2.50 -18.61 5.17
C THR A 78 1.18 -18.44 5.92
N LEU A 79 0.65 -19.56 6.41
CA LEU A 79 -0.59 -19.62 7.17
C LEU A 79 -0.57 -18.70 8.40
N GLY A 80 -1.76 -18.24 8.77
CA GLY A 80 -2.00 -17.42 9.96
C GLY A 80 -2.30 -15.96 9.65
N ASN A 81 -2.36 -15.17 10.71
CA ASN A 81 -2.70 -13.76 10.64
C ASN A 81 -1.50 -12.92 10.16
N VAL A 82 -1.77 -11.96 9.27
CA VAL A 82 -0.82 -10.93 8.87
C VAL A 82 -1.44 -9.55 9.03
N ALA A 83 -0.62 -8.58 9.42
CA ALA A 83 -0.98 -7.18 9.33
C ALA A 83 -0.96 -6.72 7.86
N VAL A 84 -1.99 -5.98 7.49
CA VAL A 84 -2.14 -5.28 6.21
C VAL A 84 -2.08 -3.77 6.49
N ASP A 85 -1.17 -3.08 5.81
CA ASP A 85 -0.95 -1.64 5.95
C ASP A 85 -0.91 -0.98 4.56
N ILE A 86 -1.28 0.30 4.48
CA ILE A 86 -1.33 1.05 3.22
C ILE A 86 -0.19 2.04 3.15
N SER A 87 0.45 2.15 1.99
CA SER A 87 1.45 3.17 1.71
C SER A 87 1.13 3.92 0.42
N LEU A 88 1.25 5.27 0.46
CA LEU A 88 1.09 6.14 -0.71
C LEU A 88 2.41 6.36 -1.48
N ASN A 89 3.55 5.98 -0.91
CA ASN A 89 4.89 6.25 -1.44
C ASN A 89 5.91 5.12 -1.19
N ARG A 90 5.44 3.93 -0.79
CA ARG A 90 6.21 2.75 -0.37
C ARG A 90 7.16 2.95 0.82
N ARG A 91 7.10 4.09 1.51
CA ARG A 91 7.96 4.41 2.66
C ARG A 91 7.14 4.69 3.92
N ASP A 92 6.14 5.55 3.79
CA ASP A 92 5.23 5.95 4.86
C ASP A 92 3.97 5.09 4.83
N PHE A 93 3.47 4.72 6.00
CA PHE A 93 2.37 3.79 6.16
C PHE A 93 1.18 4.43 6.90
N SER A 94 -0.01 3.83 6.83
CA SER A 94 -1.25 4.40 7.39
C SER A 94 -1.26 4.58 8.92
N GLY A 95 -0.23 4.11 9.63
CA GLY A 95 -0.14 4.17 11.09
C GLY A 95 -1.15 3.28 11.82
N ARG A 96 -2.12 2.71 11.10
CA ARG A 96 -3.05 1.65 11.50
C ARG A 96 -2.98 0.51 10.49
N TYR A 97 -3.28 -0.69 10.96
CA TYR A 97 -3.35 -1.90 10.14
C TYR A 97 -4.67 -2.64 10.39
N ALA A 98 -5.08 -3.45 9.42
CA ALA A 98 -6.07 -4.50 9.61
C ALA A 98 -5.40 -5.87 9.50
N GLU A 99 -6.10 -6.91 9.93
CA GLU A 99 -5.60 -8.29 9.82
C GLU A 99 -6.20 -9.00 8.62
N PHE A 100 -5.38 -9.82 7.96
CA PHE A 100 -5.81 -10.80 6.98
C PHE A 100 -5.32 -12.19 7.38
N LYS A 101 -6.18 -13.20 7.33
CA LYS A 101 -5.86 -14.58 7.72
C LYS A 101 -5.62 -15.48 6.50
N TYR A 102 -4.40 -15.98 6.38
CA TYR A 102 -4.06 -17.03 5.42
C TYR A 102 -4.47 -18.41 5.93
N LEU A 103 -5.23 -19.14 5.10
CA LEU A 103 -5.76 -20.48 5.33
C LEU A 103 -5.17 -21.48 4.32
N LEU A 104 -5.26 -22.77 4.63
CA LEU A 104 -4.84 -23.85 3.73
C LEU A 104 -5.76 -23.94 2.51
#